data_AF-A0A6P3DRN5-F1
#
_entry.id   AF-A0A6P3DRN5-F1
#
_cell.length_a   1.000
_cell.length_b   1.000
_cell.length_c   1.000
_cell.angle_alpha   90.00
_cell.angle_beta   90.00
_cell.angle_gamma   90.00
#
_symmetry.space_group_name_H-M   'P 1'
#
loop_
_entity.id
_entity.type
_entity.pdbx_description
1 polymer ?
#
loop_
_entity_poly.entity_id
_entity_poly.type
_entity_poly.pdbx_seq_one_letter_code
_entity_poly.pdbx_strand_id
1 'polypeptide(L)'
;MASQNYLSDPKNPFFSLEDDIDDETFLKSAPPRSGLTTYNQYNNFDNGLEQKRQQLLQRKKEIEERTIQSTKRSISLLRDSEQIGAATAEELIRQREQLERTEKRLDDINSTLRFSQKHIQGIKSVFGSLKNYLSGKSMDAPIPSTILSESSSSESMTSPALSNSLEQVQTNIANTSPALKLHGLDNDIETNSLSNNVSKVLEQNLDEMSGSLARLKGLAIGLSEEIDLQNDLIDNITDKAEKTDIMLQKQNKDLTHLLKK
;
A
#
# COMPACT_ATOMS: atom_id res chain seq x y z
N MET A 1 -13.29 -29.14 12.49
CA MET A 1 -13.32 -28.54 13.84
C MET A 1 -13.31 -27.02 13.66
N ALA A 2 -14.45 -26.37 13.82
CA ALA A 2 -14.54 -24.92 14.03
C ALA A 2 -15.83 -24.68 14.80
N SER A 3 -15.71 -24.68 16.13
CA SER A 3 -16.75 -24.30 17.08
C SER A 3 -17.03 -22.80 16.93
N GLN A 4 -18.18 -22.45 16.35
CA GLN A 4 -18.69 -21.09 16.42
C GLN A 4 -19.32 -20.90 17.80
N ASN A 5 -18.58 -20.25 18.71
CA ASN A 5 -19.12 -19.73 19.95
C ASN A 5 -19.99 -18.51 19.61
N TYR A 6 -21.28 -18.73 19.42
CA TYR A 6 -22.26 -17.66 19.51
C TYR A 6 -22.46 -17.33 20.98
N LEU A 7 -21.97 -16.17 21.41
CA LEU A 7 -22.33 -15.56 22.68
C LEU A 7 -23.84 -15.31 22.65
N SER A 8 -24.59 -16.15 23.36
CA SER A 8 -25.98 -15.88 23.70
C SER A 8 -26.02 -14.66 24.62
N ASP A 9 -26.55 -13.55 24.12
CA ASP A 9 -26.81 -12.36 24.93
C ASP A 9 -28.07 -12.62 25.77
N PRO A 10 -27.96 -12.73 27.12
CA PRO A 10 -29.10 -13.04 27.99
C PRO A 10 -30.10 -11.88 28.11
N LYS A 11 -29.94 -10.78 27.36
CA LYS A 11 -30.79 -9.58 27.46
C LYS A 11 -31.74 -9.35 26.28
N ASN A 12 -31.77 -10.24 25.27
CA ASN A 12 -32.73 -10.15 24.16
C ASN A 12 -33.76 -11.28 24.22
N PRO A 13 -34.97 -11.04 24.77
CA PRO A 13 -36.03 -12.06 24.87
C PRO A 13 -36.75 -12.29 23.53
N PHE A 14 -36.28 -11.67 22.43
CA PHE A 14 -36.97 -11.70 21.14
C PHE A 14 -36.45 -12.79 20.18
N PHE A 15 -35.30 -13.40 20.48
CA PHE A 15 -34.63 -14.39 19.61
C PHE A 15 -34.34 -15.73 20.30
N SER A 16 -35.12 -16.09 21.31
CA SER A 16 -35.18 -17.48 21.78
C SER A 16 -36.17 -18.25 20.89
N LEU A 17 -35.63 -18.98 19.92
CA LEU A 17 -36.36 -19.81 18.95
C LEU A 17 -36.93 -21.11 19.56
N GLU A 18 -37.07 -21.21 20.88
CA GLU A 18 -37.22 -22.51 21.57
C GLU A 18 -38.44 -22.65 22.51
N ASP A 19 -39.40 -21.73 22.53
CA ASP A 19 -40.60 -21.91 23.38
C ASP A 19 -41.86 -22.02 22.52
N ASP A 20 -42.15 -23.26 22.08
CA ASP A 20 -43.53 -23.69 21.86
C ASP A 20 -44.25 -23.58 23.21
N ILE A 21 -44.96 -22.49 23.42
CA ILE A 21 -45.72 -22.23 24.65
C ILE A 21 -46.79 -23.31 24.77
N ASP A 22 -46.60 -24.25 25.71
CA ASP A 22 -47.56 -25.31 26.04
C ASP A 22 -48.97 -24.73 26.26
N ASP A 23 -49.98 -25.40 25.67
CA ASP A 23 -51.37 -24.95 25.65
C ASP A 23 -51.90 -24.70 27.08
N GLU A 24 -51.41 -25.45 28.07
CA GLU A 24 -51.73 -25.22 29.48
C GLU A 24 -51.18 -23.89 30.04
N THR A 25 -50.00 -23.47 29.58
CA THR A 25 -49.37 -22.20 29.98
C THR A 25 -50.08 -21.02 29.31
N PHE A 26 -50.51 -21.20 28.05
CA PHE A 26 -51.33 -20.23 27.34
C PHE A 26 -52.69 -20.03 28.02
N LEU A 27 -53.37 -21.11 28.42
CA LEU A 27 -54.69 -21.03 29.09
C LEU A 27 -54.60 -20.45 30.52
N LYS A 28 -53.50 -20.68 31.24
CA LYS A 28 -53.28 -20.12 32.59
C LYS A 28 -52.88 -18.64 32.58
N SER A 29 -52.36 -18.14 31.46
CA SER A 29 -51.97 -16.73 31.32
C SER A 29 -53.12 -15.80 30.88
N ALA A 30 -54.32 -16.34 30.63
CA ALA A 30 -55.49 -15.53 30.35
C ALA A 30 -55.92 -14.71 31.60
N PRO A 31 -56.09 -13.37 31.49
CA PRO A 31 -56.45 -12.55 32.62
C PRO A 31 -57.86 -12.89 33.12
N PRO A 32 -58.11 -12.88 34.45
CA PRO A 32 -59.40 -13.25 35.00
C PRO A 32 -60.48 -12.27 34.55
N ARG A 33 -61.55 -12.80 33.95
CA ARG A 33 -62.78 -12.02 33.72
C ARG A 33 -63.47 -11.81 35.06
N SER A 34 -63.31 -10.62 35.64
CA SER A 34 -64.21 -10.14 36.69
C SER A 34 -64.46 -8.64 36.55
N GLY A 35 -65.76 -8.31 36.51
CA GLY A 35 -66.38 -7.17 37.18
C GLY A 35 -65.76 -5.79 37.01
N LEU A 36 -66.42 -4.98 36.17
CA LEU A 36 -66.69 -3.55 36.39
C LEU A 36 -65.88 -2.87 37.50
N THR A 37 -64.74 -2.27 37.16
CA THR A 37 -64.23 -0.96 37.65
C THR A 37 -62.89 -0.69 37.00
N THR A 38 -62.82 0.05 35.88
CA THR A 38 -61.53 0.60 35.40
C THR A 38 -61.73 1.73 34.40
N TYR A 39 -61.70 2.98 34.87
CA TYR A 39 -61.53 4.17 34.01
C TYR A 39 -60.18 4.89 34.23
N ASN A 40 -59.28 4.35 35.06
CA ASN A 40 -58.03 5.04 35.44
C ASN A 40 -56.72 4.28 35.15
N GLN A 41 -56.76 3.12 34.48
CA GLN A 41 -55.56 2.30 34.25
C GLN A 41 -54.99 2.38 32.82
N TYR A 42 -55.52 3.27 31.97
CA TYR A 42 -54.96 3.55 30.65
C TYR A 42 -53.94 4.71 30.65
N ASN A 43 -53.99 5.62 31.63
CA ASN A 43 -53.13 6.82 31.66
C ASN A 43 -51.70 6.57 32.17
N ASN A 44 -51.46 5.50 32.93
CA ASN A 44 -50.14 5.20 33.50
C ASN A 44 -49.25 4.34 32.59
N PHE A 45 -49.83 3.50 31.74
CA PHE A 45 -49.06 2.68 30.78
C PHE A 45 -48.52 3.53 29.63
N ASP A 46 -49.28 4.55 29.22
CA ASP A 46 -48.92 5.46 28.13
C ASP A 46 -47.70 6.33 28.47
N ASN A 47 -47.63 6.83 29.72
CA ASN A 47 -46.49 7.63 30.20
C ASN A 47 -45.16 6.86 30.19
N GLY A 48 -45.15 5.57 30.58
CA GLY A 48 -43.95 4.74 30.57
C GLY A 48 -43.48 4.37 29.16
N LEU A 49 -44.42 4.15 28.25
CA LEU A 49 -44.13 3.86 26.84
C LEU A 49 -43.56 5.09 26.12
N GLU A 50 -44.11 6.27 26.41
CA GLU A 50 -43.66 7.55 25.87
C GLU A 50 -42.25 7.91 26.37
N GLN A 51 -41.95 7.72 27.66
CA GLN A 51 -40.59 7.89 28.21
C GLN A 51 -39.58 6.93 27.55
N LYS A 52 -39.95 5.67 27.38
CA LYS A 52 -39.09 4.67 26.70
C LYS A 52 -38.85 5.03 25.24
N ARG A 53 -39.87 5.52 24.53
CA ARG A 53 -39.75 6.02 23.15
C ARG A 53 -38.77 7.20 23.07
N GLN A 54 -38.88 8.17 23.98
CA GLN A 54 -37.97 9.32 24.03
C GLN A 54 -36.51 8.88 24.29
N GLN A 55 -36.29 7.94 25.22
CA GLN A 55 -34.97 7.38 25.49
C GLN A 55 -34.36 6.69 24.26
N LEU A 56 -35.17 5.91 23.53
CA LEU A 56 -34.72 5.25 22.30
C LEU A 56 -34.39 6.25 21.19
N LEU A 57 -35.17 7.33 21.05
CA LEU A 57 -34.88 8.39 20.08
C LEU A 57 -33.58 9.14 20.41
N GLN A 58 -33.36 9.44 21.69
CA GLN A 58 -32.11 10.07 22.13
C GLN A 58 -30.91 9.17 21.87
N ARG A 59 -31.02 7.88 22.20
CA ARG A 59 -29.97 6.89 21.95
C ARG A 59 -29.69 6.73 20.45
N LYS A 60 -30.73 6.71 19.60
CA LYS A 60 -30.58 6.68 18.15
C LYS A 60 -29.76 7.87 17.65
N LYS A 61 -30.12 9.09 18.08
CA LYS A 61 -29.41 10.32 17.69
C LYS A 61 -27.94 10.33 18.12
N GLU A 62 -27.66 9.88 19.35
CA GLU A 62 -26.29 9.76 19.87
C GLU A 62 -25.44 8.78 19.06
N ILE A 63 -26.02 7.63 18.68
CA ILE A 63 -25.34 6.63 17.82
C ILE A 63 -25.08 7.20 16.43
N GLU A 64 -26.07 7.85 15.82
CA GLU A 64 -25.95 8.49 14.51
C GLU A 64 -24.82 9.53 14.49
N GLU A 65 -24.79 10.43 15.48
CA GLU A 65 -23.75 11.46 15.59
C GLU A 65 -22.36 10.87 15.78
N ARG A 66 -22.21 9.90 16.68
CA ARG A 66 -20.93 9.20 16.89
C ARG A 66 -20.45 8.50 15.63
N THR A 67 -21.36 7.90 14.87
CA THR A 67 -21.02 7.19 13.63
C THR A 67 -20.58 8.17 12.55
N ILE A 68 -21.26 9.30 12.39
CA ILE A 68 -20.82 10.37 11.46
C ILE A 68 -19.44 10.90 11.86
N GLN A 69 -19.21 11.18 13.14
CA GLN A 69 -17.90 11.66 13.59
C GLN A 69 -16.81 10.60 13.36
N SER A 70 -17.12 9.32 13.58
CA SER A 70 -16.20 8.22 13.30
C SER A 70 -15.82 8.15 11.81
N THR A 71 -16.81 8.19 10.91
CA THR A 71 -16.56 8.15 9.45
C THR A 71 -15.73 9.35 8.97
N LYS A 72 -16.00 10.57 9.50
CA LYS A 72 -15.19 11.76 9.20
C LYS A 72 -13.72 11.60 9.61
N ARG A 73 -13.45 11.03 10.79
CA ARG A 73 -12.07 10.73 11.22
C ARG A 73 -11.41 9.71 10.32
N SER A 74 -12.13 8.64 9.96
CA SER A 74 -11.62 7.61 9.04
C SER A 74 -11.27 8.19 7.67
N ILE A 75 -12.10 9.07 7.10
CA ILE A 75 -11.79 9.76 5.84
C ILE A 75 -10.50 10.58 5.95
N SER A 76 -10.32 11.34 7.04
CA SER A 76 -9.09 12.10 7.25
C SER A 76 -7.87 11.18 7.29
N LEU A 77 -7.94 10.08 8.06
CA LEU A 77 -6.84 9.12 8.17
C LEU A 77 -6.52 8.44 6.82
N LEU A 78 -7.54 8.14 6.02
CA LEU A 78 -7.36 7.56 4.69
C LEU A 78 -6.66 8.55 3.75
N ARG A 79 -7.07 9.83 3.76
CA ARG A 79 -6.41 10.88 2.97
C ARG A 79 -4.96 11.10 3.39
N ASP A 80 -4.69 11.13 4.69
CA ASP A 80 -3.33 11.25 5.22
C ASP A 80 -2.48 10.04 4.78
N SER A 81 -3.07 8.84 4.82
CA SER A 81 -2.43 7.60 4.37
C SER A 81 -2.16 7.60 2.86
N GLU A 82 -3.06 8.16 2.04
CA GLU A 82 -2.86 8.31 0.61
C GLU A 82 -1.70 9.26 0.31
N GLN A 83 -1.64 10.39 1.01
CA GLN A 83 -0.54 11.34 0.85
C GLN A 83 0.81 10.72 1.23
N ILE A 84 0.86 10.00 2.36
CA ILE A 84 2.07 9.29 2.79
C ILE A 84 2.44 8.20 1.79
N GLY A 85 1.46 7.44 1.27
CA GLY A 85 1.67 6.42 0.26
C GLY A 85 2.19 6.98 -1.06
N ALA A 86 1.67 8.12 -1.51
CA ALA A 86 2.14 8.83 -2.70
C ALA A 86 3.58 9.33 -2.54
N ALA A 87 3.90 9.96 -1.41
CA ALA A 87 5.28 10.38 -1.12
C ALA A 87 6.25 9.18 -1.04
N THR A 88 5.79 8.05 -0.49
CA THR A 88 6.57 6.81 -0.45
C THR A 88 6.80 6.25 -1.86
N ALA A 89 5.79 6.29 -2.72
CA ALA A 89 5.89 5.89 -4.11
C ALA A 89 6.93 6.72 -4.88
N GLU A 90 6.89 8.05 -4.74
CA GLU A 90 7.88 8.95 -5.34
C GLU A 90 9.31 8.62 -4.88
N GLU A 91 9.49 8.36 -3.58
CA GLU A 91 10.79 8.00 -3.03
C GLU A 91 11.30 6.66 -3.56
N LEU A 92 10.44 5.64 -3.69
CA LEU A 92 10.82 4.36 -4.30
C LEU A 92 11.26 4.52 -5.75
N ILE A 93 10.55 5.31 -6.55
CA ILE A 93 10.94 5.61 -7.94
C ILE A 93 12.33 6.26 -7.98
N ARG A 94 12.58 7.22 -7.08
CA ARG A 94 13.89 7.88 -6.97
C ARG A 94 15.00 6.91 -6.54
N GLN A 95 14.71 5.99 -5.63
CA GLN A 95 15.66 4.97 -5.17
C GLN A 95 16.03 4.01 -6.29
N ARG A 96 15.04 3.55 -7.06
CA ARG A 96 15.28 2.73 -8.24
C ARG A 96 16.22 3.40 -9.24
N GLU A 97 16.00 4.67 -9.56
CA GLU A 97 16.89 5.38 -10.49
C GLU A 97 18.35 5.39 -9.99
N GLN A 98 18.57 5.49 -8.68
CA GLN A 98 19.91 5.40 -8.09
C GLN A 98 20.51 4.00 -8.23
N LEU A 99 19.70 2.95 -8.05
CA LEU A 99 20.13 1.57 -8.26
C LEU A 99 20.49 1.34 -9.73
N GLU A 100 19.67 1.76 -10.69
CA GLU A 100 19.95 1.62 -12.13
C GLU A 100 21.24 2.37 -12.53
N ARG A 101 21.46 3.57 -12.00
CA ARG A 101 22.73 4.30 -12.19
C ARG A 101 23.92 3.54 -11.59
N THR A 102 23.73 2.88 -10.46
CA THR A 102 24.78 2.09 -9.81
C THR A 102 25.12 0.85 -10.63
N GLU A 103 24.10 0.15 -11.13
CA GLU A 103 24.26 -0.99 -12.03
C GLU A 103 25.06 -0.61 -13.27
N LYS A 104 24.67 0.48 -13.95
CA LYS A 104 25.38 0.98 -15.13
C LYS A 104 26.84 1.30 -14.84
N ARG A 105 27.12 1.95 -13.70
CA ARG A 105 28.50 2.25 -13.29
C ARG A 105 29.31 0.97 -13.05
N LEU A 106 28.71 -0.07 -12.48
CA LEU A 106 29.39 -1.36 -12.31
C LEU A 106 29.70 -2.02 -13.66
N ASP A 107 28.79 -1.92 -14.63
CA ASP A 107 29.05 -2.41 -15.99
C ASP A 107 30.19 -1.64 -16.68
N ASP A 108 30.21 -0.31 -16.55
CA ASP A 108 31.28 0.55 -17.06
C ASP A 108 32.64 0.20 -16.42
N ILE A 109 32.68 -0.01 -15.10
CA ILE A 109 33.90 -0.41 -14.38
C ILE A 109 34.34 -1.80 -14.86
N ASN A 110 33.44 -2.77 -14.93
CA ASN A 110 33.77 -4.12 -15.38
C ASN A 110 34.33 -4.13 -16.82
N SER A 111 33.74 -3.34 -17.73
CA SER A 111 34.25 -3.14 -19.09
C SER A 111 35.64 -2.50 -19.09
N THR A 112 35.82 -1.45 -18.30
CA THR A 112 37.10 -0.74 -18.14
C THR A 112 38.18 -1.67 -17.58
N LEU A 113 37.85 -2.49 -16.58
CA LEU A 113 38.75 -3.49 -16.03
C LEU A 113 39.11 -4.50 -17.13
N ARG A 114 38.18 -5.03 -17.93
CA ARG A 114 38.53 -5.93 -19.04
C ARG A 114 39.52 -5.31 -20.03
N PHE A 115 39.33 -4.03 -20.38
CA PHE A 115 40.26 -3.31 -21.23
C PHE A 115 41.63 -3.11 -20.56
N SER A 116 41.65 -2.72 -19.28
CA SER A 116 42.86 -2.61 -18.45
C SER A 116 43.63 -3.93 -18.39
N GLN A 117 42.94 -5.07 -18.22
CA GLN A 117 43.55 -6.41 -18.25
C GLN A 117 44.32 -6.66 -19.56
N LYS A 118 43.72 -6.30 -20.71
CA LYS A 118 44.36 -6.44 -22.03
C LYS A 118 45.60 -5.56 -22.16
N HIS A 119 45.57 -4.36 -21.59
CA HIS A 119 46.72 -3.43 -21.57
C HIS A 119 47.85 -3.97 -20.68
N ILE A 120 47.51 -4.42 -19.47
CA ILE A 120 48.47 -5.04 -18.54
C ILE A 120 49.13 -6.28 -19.17
N GLN A 121 48.36 -7.10 -19.89
CA GLN A 121 48.89 -8.26 -20.63
C GLN A 121 49.80 -7.83 -21.78
N GLY A 122 49.44 -6.78 -22.52
CA GLY A 122 50.29 -6.17 -23.54
C GLY A 122 51.62 -5.68 -22.96
N ILE A 123 51.58 -5.00 -21.80
CA ILE A 123 52.76 -4.52 -21.08
C ILE A 123 53.65 -5.69 -20.62
N LYS A 124 53.07 -6.73 -20.01
CA LYS A 124 53.78 -7.97 -19.66
C LYS A 124 54.47 -8.58 -20.89
N SER A 125 53.80 -8.58 -22.05
CA SER A 125 54.33 -9.12 -23.30
C SER A 125 55.51 -8.29 -23.84
N VAL A 126 55.43 -6.96 -23.89
CA VAL A 126 56.54 -6.13 -24.42
C VAL A 126 57.78 -6.17 -23.53
N PHE A 127 57.64 -6.20 -22.21
CA PHE A 127 58.79 -6.38 -21.31
C PHE A 127 59.40 -7.79 -21.41
N GLY A 128 58.57 -8.82 -21.62
CA GLY A 128 59.03 -10.18 -21.89
C GLY A 128 59.77 -10.29 -23.22
N SER A 129 59.23 -9.69 -24.28
CA SER A 129 59.81 -9.68 -25.62
C SER A 129 61.08 -8.84 -25.69
N LEU A 130 61.16 -7.69 -25.02
CA LEU A 130 62.40 -6.90 -24.90
C LEU A 130 63.50 -7.70 -24.19
N LYS A 131 63.17 -8.41 -23.10
CA LYS A 131 64.12 -9.30 -22.42
C LYS A 131 64.55 -10.45 -23.34
N ASN A 132 63.64 -11.03 -24.11
CA ASN A 132 63.95 -12.15 -25.02
C ASN A 132 64.73 -11.69 -26.27
N TYR A 133 64.48 -10.48 -26.74
CA TYR A 133 65.17 -9.85 -27.88
C TYR A 133 66.58 -9.40 -27.49
N LEU A 134 66.76 -8.84 -26.29
CA LEU A 134 68.08 -8.57 -25.72
C LEU A 134 68.84 -9.86 -25.36
N SER A 135 68.12 -10.95 -25.12
CA SER A 135 68.66 -12.29 -24.86
C SER A 135 68.84 -13.14 -26.15
N GLY A 136 68.58 -12.60 -27.34
CA GLY A 136 68.99 -13.20 -28.62
C GLY A 136 68.20 -14.41 -29.14
N LYS A 137 66.91 -14.57 -28.79
CA LYS A 137 66.05 -15.62 -29.40
C LYS A 137 64.81 -15.03 -30.06
N SER A 138 64.80 -15.02 -31.40
CA SER A 138 63.69 -14.60 -32.26
C SER A 138 62.51 -15.58 -32.20
N MET A 139 61.28 -15.10 -32.41
CA MET A 139 60.15 -15.76 -33.11
C MET A 139 58.97 -14.78 -33.30
N ASP A 140 58.25 -14.96 -34.41
CA ASP A 140 57.15 -14.17 -35.00
C ASP A 140 55.92 -13.92 -34.10
N ALA A 141 55.21 -12.82 -34.34
CA ALA A 141 53.92 -12.48 -33.71
C ALA A 141 52.89 -11.94 -34.72
N PRO A 142 51.62 -12.41 -34.70
CA PRO A 142 50.49 -11.71 -35.33
C PRO A 142 49.63 -10.92 -34.33
N ILE A 143 49.03 -9.86 -34.84
CA ILE A 143 48.28 -8.78 -34.19
C ILE A 143 46.79 -9.16 -34.00
N PRO A 144 46.10 -8.83 -32.88
CA PRO A 144 44.65 -8.91 -32.80
C PRO A 144 43.98 -7.52 -32.87
N SER A 145 43.16 -7.34 -33.90
CA SER A 145 42.31 -6.17 -34.14
C SER A 145 41.12 -6.11 -33.18
N THR A 146 40.77 -4.88 -32.85
CA THR A 146 39.63 -4.41 -32.04
C THR A 146 38.35 -4.33 -32.86
N ILE A 147 37.22 -4.83 -32.35
CA ILE A 147 35.88 -4.36 -32.74
C ILE A 147 35.03 -4.22 -31.47
N LEU A 148 34.43 -3.03 -31.35
CA LEU A 148 33.57 -2.52 -30.30
C LEU A 148 32.17 -3.13 -30.43
N SER A 149 31.52 -3.45 -29.30
CA SER A 149 30.09 -3.77 -29.27
C SER A 149 29.31 -2.60 -28.68
N GLU A 150 28.23 -2.33 -29.40
CA GLU A 150 27.30 -1.23 -29.35
C GLU A 150 26.34 -1.33 -28.15
N SER A 151 26.03 -0.17 -27.58
CA SER A 151 25.17 0.02 -26.41
C SER A 151 23.72 -0.32 -26.72
N SER A 152 23.12 -1.23 -25.95
CA SER A 152 21.67 -1.38 -25.89
C SER A 152 21.09 -0.37 -24.89
N SER A 153 20.15 0.43 -25.37
CA SER A 153 19.36 1.37 -24.59
C SER A 153 18.47 0.63 -23.60
N SER A 154 18.75 0.77 -22.31
CA SER A 154 17.85 0.35 -21.24
C SER A 154 16.66 1.31 -21.20
N GLU A 155 15.50 0.84 -21.64
CA GLU A 155 14.23 1.48 -21.34
C GLU A 155 14.02 1.45 -19.82
N SER A 156 13.77 2.63 -19.24
CA SER A 156 13.37 2.82 -17.85
C SER A 156 12.04 2.12 -17.60
N MET A 157 12.10 0.90 -17.08
CA MET A 157 10.93 0.08 -16.74
C MET A 157 10.38 0.50 -15.36
N THR A 158 9.91 1.74 -15.20
CA THR A 158 9.07 2.04 -14.04
C THR A 158 7.84 1.15 -14.10
N SER A 159 7.50 0.48 -13.00
CA SER A 159 6.31 -0.37 -12.93
C SER A 159 5.07 0.46 -13.33
N PRO A 160 4.38 0.14 -14.44
CA PRO A 160 3.27 0.96 -14.94
C PRO A 160 2.11 1.02 -13.93
N ALA A 161 1.99 0.03 -13.06
CA ALA A 161 1.00 0.01 -11.99
C ALA A 161 1.20 1.15 -10.97
N LEU A 162 2.45 1.47 -10.65
CA LEU A 162 2.79 2.44 -9.62
C LEU A 162 2.61 3.87 -10.15
N SER A 163 3.06 4.14 -11.37
CA SER A 163 2.87 5.44 -12.04
C SER A 163 1.38 5.77 -12.22
N ASN A 164 0.58 4.82 -12.69
CA ASN A 164 -0.88 5.02 -12.84
C ASN A 164 -1.58 5.26 -11.49
N SER A 165 -1.16 4.56 -10.43
CA SER A 165 -1.74 4.73 -9.10
C SER A 165 -1.37 6.07 -8.47
N LEU A 166 -0.12 6.51 -8.66
CA LEU A 166 0.37 7.80 -8.18
C LEU A 166 -0.40 8.96 -8.84
N GLU A 167 -0.59 8.90 -10.16
CA GLU A 167 -1.36 9.92 -10.91
C GLU A 167 -2.83 10.00 -10.45
N GLN A 168 -3.45 8.84 -10.17
CA GLN A 168 -4.81 8.79 -9.65
C GLN A 168 -4.94 9.42 -8.25
N VAL A 169 -3.92 9.29 -7.40
CA VAL A 169 -3.92 9.92 -6.07
C VAL A 169 -3.66 11.43 -6.18
N GLN A 170 -2.70 11.85 -7.01
CA GLN A 170 -2.36 13.26 -7.22
C GLN A 170 -3.57 14.07 -7.71
N THR A 171 -4.32 13.51 -8.66
CA THR A 171 -5.52 14.15 -9.23
C THR A 171 -6.66 14.27 -8.21
N ASN A 172 -6.87 13.26 -7.36
CA ASN A 172 -7.89 13.31 -6.31
C ASN A 172 -7.54 14.30 -5.19
N ILE A 173 -6.26 14.41 -4.80
CA ILE A 173 -5.82 15.42 -3.84
C ILE A 173 -6.07 16.83 -4.40
N ALA A 174 -5.79 17.08 -5.68
CA ALA A 174 -6.06 18.37 -6.33
C ALA A 174 -7.56 18.69 -6.42
N ASN A 175 -8.38 17.70 -6.75
CA ASN A 175 -9.83 17.86 -6.95
C ASN A 175 -10.65 17.99 -5.66
N THR A 176 -10.09 17.61 -4.50
CA THR A 176 -10.78 17.71 -3.20
C THR A 176 -10.57 19.06 -2.49
N SER A 177 -10.02 20.05 -3.19
CA SER A 177 -9.87 21.43 -2.71
C SER A 177 -11.21 21.98 -2.18
N PRO A 178 -11.23 22.62 -0.99
CA PRO A 178 -12.45 23.07 -0.31
C PRO A 178 -13.24 24.17 -1.06
N ALA A 179 -12.72 24.70 -2.16
CA ALA A 179 -13.34 25.74 -2.97
C ALA A 179 -14.61 25.29 -3.73
N LEU A 180 -14.85 23.99 -3.90
CA LEU A 180 -16.02 23.47 -4.63
C LEU A 180 -17.17 22.97 -3.75
N LYS A 181 -17.03 22.97 -2.42
CA LYS A 181 -18.09 22.51 -1.49
C LYS A 181 -19.05 23.63 -1.04
N LEU A 182 -18.99 24.82 -1.65
CA LEU A 182 -19.79 25.99 -1.23
C LEU A 182 -21.18 26.09 -1.89
N HIS A 183 -21.58 25.18 -2.77
CA HIS A 183 -22.90 25.24 -3.41
C HIS A 183 -23.83 24.13 -2.94
N GLY A 184 -24.69 24.45 -1.97
CA GLY A 184 -25.77 23.56 -1.55
C GLY A 184 -26.32 23.82 -0.15
N LEU A 185 -26.70 25.06 0.15
CA LEU A 185 -27.58 25.39 1.28
C LEU A 185 -28.89 25.91 0.68
N ASP A 186 -29.89 25.04 0.60
CA ASP A 186 -31.28 25.46 0.48
C ASP A 186 -32.20 24.51 1.24
N ASN A 187 -33.31 25.09 1.70
CA ASN A 187 -34.17 24.76 2.82
C ASN A 187 -34.93 23.42 2.70
N ASP A 188 -35.19 22.76 3.84
CA ASP A 188 -36.55 22.55 4.36
C ASP A 188 -36.61 21.71 5.65
N ILE A 189 -37.38 22.22 6.60
CA ILE A 189 -37.61 21.70 7.95
C ILE A 189 -38.74 20.68 7.89
N GLU A 190 -38.44 19.39 7.99
CA GLU A 190 -39.41 18.38 8.46
C GLU A 190 -38.67 17.31 9.28
N THR A 191 -39.19 17.01 10.47
CA THR A 191 -38.53 16.18 11.49
C THR A 191 -38.48 14.68 11.17
N ASN A 192 -38.98 14.25 10.00
CA ASN A 192 -38.71 12.93 9.40
C ASN A 192 -37.54 12.94 8.40
N SER A 193 -37.06 14.12 8.00
CA SER A 193 -35.95 14.32 7.06
C SER A 193 -34.58 14.14 7.74
N LEU A 194 -34.45 14.37 9.05
CA LEU A 194 -33.15 14.33 9.73
C LEU A 194 -32.48 12.94 9.71
N SER A 195 -33.26 11.86 9.88
CA SER A 195 -32.74 10.49 9.80
C SER A 195 -32.31 10.11 8.38
N ASN A 196 -33.06 10.58 7.36
CA ASN A 196 -32.69 10.37 5.96
C ASN A 196 -31.43 11.16 5.58
N ASN A 197 -31.27 12.37 6.11
CA ASN A 197 -30.06 13.18 5.92
C ASN A 197 -28.83 12.52 6.58
N VAL A 198 -28.99 11.99 7.80
CA VAL A 198 -27.91 11.25 8.47
C VAL A 198 -27.49 10.03 7.64
N SER A 199 -28.44 9.20 7.21
CA SER A 199 -28.14 8.01 6.40
C SER A 199 -27.45 8.40 5.09
N LYS A 200 -27.92 9.44 4.40
CA LYS A 200 -27.33 9.95 3.16
C LYS A 200 -25.90 10.46 3.37
N VAL A 201 -25.64 11.20 4.44
CA VAL A 201 -24.28 11.66 4.80
C VAL A 201 -23.38 10.47 5.13
N LEU A 202 -23.90 9.46 5.82
CA LEU A 202 -23.15 8.26 6.14
C LEU A 202 -22.78 7.49 4.86
N GLU A 203 -23.73 7.32 3.95
CA GLU A 203 -23.52 6.65 2.67
C GLU A 203 -22.49 7.38 1.81
N GLN A 204 -22.59 8.72 1.71
CA GLN A 204 -21.59 9.53 1.03
C GLN A 204 -20.20 9.38 1.65
N ASN A 205 -20.10 9.39 2.99
CA ASN A 205 -18.83 9.19 3.68
C ASN A 205 -18.26 7.79 3.42
N LEU A 206 -19.10 6.75 3.43
CA LEU A 206 -18.68 5.39 3.15
C LEU A 206 -18.22 5.20 1.71
N ASP A 207 -18.88 5.87 0.75
CA ASP A 207 -18.45 5.88 -0.65
C ASP A 207 -17.08 6.54 -0.81
N GLU A 208 -16.88 7.71 -0.18
CA GLU A 208 -15.58 8.39 -0.16
C GLU A 208 -14.48 7.52 0.49
N MET A 209 -14.80 6.85 1.60
CA MET A 209 -13.88 5.90 2.24
C MET A 209 -13.57 4.72 1.32
N SER A 210 -14.55 4.19 0.60
CA SER A 210 -14.37 3.04 -0.30
C SER A 210 -13.47 3.40 -1.49
N GLY A 211 -13.69 4.57 -2.10
CA GLY A 211 -12.82 5.09 -3.16
C GLY A 211 -11.40 5.33 -2.67
N SER A 212 -11.26 5.84 -1.44
CA SER A 212 -9.95 6.06 -0.82
C SER A 212 -9.20 4.74 -0.55
N LEU A 213 -9.91 3.73 -0.03
CA LEU A 213 -9.37 2.39 0.13
C LEU A 213 -8.98 1.73 -1.20
N ALA A 214 -9.74 1.96 -2.27
CA ALA A 214 -9.40 1.45 -3.59
C ALA A 214 -8.09 2.07 -4.12
N ARG A 215 -7.89 3.39 -3.94
CA ARG A 215 -6.63 4.07 -4.29
C ARG A 215 -5.46 3.58 -3.44
N LEU A 216 -5.64 3.48 -2.13
CA LEU A 216 -4.63 2.91 -1.23
C LEU A 216 -4.26 1.49 -1.61
N LYS A 217 -5.22 0.66 -2.02
CA LYS A 217 -4.96 -0.68 -2.53
C LYS A 217 -4.14 -0.64 -3.81
N GLY A 218 -4.46 0.25 -4.75
CA GLY A 218 -3.68 0.46 -5.98
C GLY A 218 -2.23 0.83 -5.66
N LEU A 219 -2.02 1.82 -4.78
CA LEU A 219 -0.70 2.20 -4.28
C LEU A 219 0.00 1.01 -3.62
N ALA A 220 -0.64 0.28 -2.71
CA ALA A 220 -0.02 -0.83 -2.01
C ALA A 220 0.45 -1.94 -2.96
N ILE A 221 -0.34 -2.27 -3.98
CA ILE A 221 0.05 -3.25 -5.01
C ILE A 221 1.24 -2.73 -5.82
N GLY A 222 1.18 -1.47 -6.28
CA GLY A 222 2.28 -0.87 -7.03
C GLY A 222 3.58 -0.84 -6.20
N LEU A 223 3.51 -0.33 -4.97
CA LEU A 223 4.63 -0.30 -4.03
C LEU A 223 5.25 -1.69 -3.81
N SER A 224 4.42 -2.73 -3.68
CA SER A 224 4.91 -4.11 -3.53
C SER A 224 5.66 -4.57 -4.77
N GLU A 225 5.07 -4.39 -5.96
CA GLU A 225 5.70 -4.77 -7.23
C GLU A 225 7.05 -4.05 -7.44
N GLU A 226 7.11 -2.77 -7.11
CA GLU A 226 8.34 -1.98 -7.23
C GLU A 226 9.42 -2.38 -6.22
N ILE A 227 9.03 -2.77 -5.00
CA ILE A 227 9.97 -3.35 -4.03
C ILE A 227 10.53 -4.66 -4.58
N ASP A 228 9.69 -5.54 -5.14
CA ASP A 228 10.14 -6.80 -5.72
C ASP A 228 11.13 -6.56 -6.89
N LEU A 229 10.82 -5.61 -7.78
CA LEU A 229 11.72 -5.23 -8.88
C LEU A 229 13.05 -4.64 -8.38
N GLN A 230 13.01 -3.81 -7.33
CA GLN A 230 14.23 -3.26 -6.73
C GLN A 230 15.06 -4.34 -6.03
N ASN A 231 14.44 -5.34 -5.40
CA ASN A 231 15.15 -6.48 -4.81
C ASN A 231 15.93 -7.26 -5.89
N ASP A 232 15.28 -7.57 -7.01
CA ASP A 232 15.93 -8.23 -8.15
C ASP A 232 17.11 -7.38 -8.69
N LEU A 233 16.95 -6.06 -8.76
CA LEU A 233 18.00 -5.15 -9.18
C LEU A 233 19.18 -5.12 -8.19
N ILE A 234 18.91 -5.13 -6.89
CA ILE A 234 19.93 -5.17 -5.84
C ILE A 234 20.75 -6.47 -5.93
N ASP A 235 20.11 -7.61 -6.15
CA ASP A 235 20.81 -8.89 -6.32
C ASP A 235 21.75 -8.84 -7.53
N ASN A 236 21.28 -8.32 -8.66
CA ASN A 236 22.11 -8.12 -9.86
C ASN A 236 23.30 -7.17 -9.62
N ILE A 237 23.06 -6.05 -8.93
CA ILE A 237 24.11 -5.10 -8.55
C ILE A 237 25.13 -5.76 -7.63
N THR A 238 24.69 -6.57 -6.67
CA THR A 238 25.55 -7.27 -5.72
C THR A 238 26.47 -8.25 -6.45
N ASP A 239 25.91 -9.06 -7.34
CA ASP A 239 26.66 -9.98 -8.19
C ASP A 239 27.70 -9.26 -9.07
N LYS A 240 27.32 -8.14 -9.67
CA LYS A 240 28.22 -7.32 -10.50
C LYS A 240 29.32 -6.68 -9.66
N ALA A 241 28.99 -6.21 -8.46
CA ALA A 241 29.94 -5.61 -7.54
C ALA A 241 31.00 -6.61 -7.07
N GLU A 242 30.60 -7.82 -6.69
CA GLU A 242 31.54 -8.87 -6.27
C GLU A 242 32.50 -9.26 -7.42
N LYS A 243 31.97 -9.48 -8.63
CA LYS A 243 32.80 -9.78 -9.81
C LYS A 243 33.79 -8.65 -10.11
N THR A 244 33.34 -7.41 -9.97
CA THR A 244 34.16 -6.21 -10.18
C THR A 244 35.27 -6.12 -9.15
N ASP A 245 34.97 -6.35 -7.87
CA ASP A 245 35.96 -6.34 -6.78
C ASP A 245 37.04 -7.40 -7.01
N ILE A 246 36.65 -8.65 -7.31
CA ILE A 246 37.60 -9.73 -7.60
C ILE A 246 38.53 -9.36 -8.77
N MET A 247 37.98 -8.79 -9.85
CA MET A 247 38.77 -8.39 -11.01
C MET A 247 39.72 -7.24 -10.69
N LEU A 248 39.26 -6.26 -9.92
CA LEU A 248 40.07 -5.12 -9.50
C LEU A 248 41.22 -5.54 -8.58
N GLN A 249 40.98 -6.42 -7.60
CA GLN A 249 42.03 -6.99 -6.76
C GLN A 249 43.09 -7.74 -7.57
N LYS A 250 42.66 -8.56 -8.55
CA LYS A 250 43.57 -9.27 -9.45
C LYS A 250 44.45 -8.31 -10.26
N GLN A 251 43.86 -7.26 -10.82
CA GLN A 251 44.61 -6.26 -11.59
C GLN A 251 45.57 -5.46 -10.74
N ASN A 252 45.16 -5.07 -9.53
CA ASN A 252 46.03 -4.36 -8.61
C ASN A 252 47.27 -5.20 -8.25
N LYS A 253 47.08 -6.51 -8.02
CA LYS A 253 48.19 -7.46 -7.80
C LYS A 253 49.11 -7.56 -9.01
N ASP A 254 48.54 -7.65 -10.22
CA ASP A 254 49.31 -7.71 -11.47
C ASP A 254 50.13 -6.45 -11.72
N LEU A 255 49.55 -5.27 -11.50
CA LEU A 255 50.24 -3.97 -11.59
C LEU A 255 51.36 -3.85 -10.56
N THR A 256 51.09 -4.22 -9.30
CA THR A 256 52.11 -4.19 -8.24
C THR A 256 53.29 -5.10 -8.57
N HIS A 257 53.04 -6.27 -9.17
CA HIS A 257 54.11 -7.17 -9.61
C HIS A 257 54.91 -6.61 -10.80
N LEU A 258 54.25 -5.87 -11.71
CA LEU A 258 54.93 -5.18 -12.80
C LEU A 258 55.85 -4.05 -12.31
N LEU A 259 55.45 -3.31 -11.28
CA LEU A 259 56.22 -2.18 -10.73
C LEU A 259 57.39 -2.59 -9.82
N LYS A 260 57.37 -3.80 -9.26
CA LYS A 260 58.43 -4.30 -8.36
C LYS A 260 59.65 -4.90 -9.08
N LYS A 261 59.68 -4.91 -10.41
CA LYS A 261 60.81 -5.36 -11.23
C LYS A 261 61.46 -4.21 -11.96
#